data_AF-F7J080-F1
#
_entry.id   AF-F7J080-F1
#
_cell.length_a   1.000
_cell.length_b   1.000
_cell.length_c   1.000
_cell.angle_alpha   90.00
_cell.angle_beta   90.00
_cell.angle_gamma   90.00
#
_symmetry.space_group_name_H-M   'P 1'
#
loop_
_entity.id
_entity.type
_entity.pdbx_description
1 polymer ?
#
loop_
_entity_poly.entity_id
_entity_poly.type
_entity_poly.pdbx_seq_one_letter_code
_entity_poly.pdbx_strand_id
1 'polypeptide(L)'
;MEWGFAANCMSDNGKQYQSFIRNLNEHILNIADRNMLKYKKMPLNETIYDIMYGLTGIVNYLLNFKSESRVKNTLSNILQYLVDICTTSIDGVPKFAIRVNQSQMFSLSNNSRMRYVNLGVAHGIPGILLILCKSYELGIYVDNQLEAIKYLSEYIFNNCVKNNNTIFWESQKIIGIENYEAVPARDAWCYGTPGVAYSLLIASKLLDNDEMNKLAIDAMKLSLNRLREVISPTFCHGLSGLCCLARKFHEHTNDNYFYEMYIKLLKNILDLYSDQYPFGFINKEVEKGQITNKNEIGLLIGTTGVILTILSCYRPIKTQWDSIFLL
;
A
#
# COMPACT_ATOMS: atom_id res chain seq x y z
N MET A 1 -8.93 -12.59 3.06
CA MET A 1 -8.39 -12.23 1.72
C MET A 1 -7.09 -12.94 1.43
N GLU A 2 -6.10 -12.91 2.34
CA GLU A 2 -4.80 -13.60 2.18
C GLU A 2 -4.91 -15.07 1.74
N TRP A 3 -5.77 -15.84 2.40
CA TRP A 3 -6.03 -17.25 2.05
C TRP A 3 -6.55 -17.42 0.62
N GLY A 4 -7.34 -16.47 0.14
CA GLY A 4 -7.83 -16.45 -1.23
C GLY A 4 -6.73 -16.14 -2.23
N PHE A 5 -5.89 -15.14 -1.93
CA PHE A 5 -4.70 -14.85 -2.76
C PHE A 5 -3.78 -16.06 -2.86
N ALA A 6 -3.48 -16.71 -1.73
CA ALA A 6 -2.64 -17.90 -1.70
C ALA A 6 -3.26 -19.05 -2.52
N ALA A 7 -4.54 -19.36 -2.30
CA ALA A 7 -5.24 -20.40 -3.06
C ALA A 7 -5.29 -20.08 -4.56
N ASN A 8 -5.52 -18.82 -4.93
CA ASN A 8 -5.51 -18.38 -6.33
C ASN A 8 -4.13 -18.56 -6.97
N CYS A 9 -3.05 -18.17 -6.27
CA CYS A 9 -1.67 -18.36 -6.73
C CYS A 9 -1.32 -19.85 -6.93
N MET A 10 -1.86 -20.73 -6.07
CA MET A 10 -1.62 -22.19 -6.13
C MET A 10 -2.62 -22.93 -7.03
N SER A 11 -3.57 -22.24 -7.64
CA SER A 11 -4.70 -22.89 -8.35
C SER A 11 -4.34 -23.52 -9.69
N ASP A 12 -3.10 -23.40 -10.18
CA ASP A 12 -2.71 -23.75 -11.56
C ASP A 12 -3.70 -23.17 -12.59
N ASN A 13 -3.79 -21.83 -12.63
CA ASN A 13 -4.70 -21.10 -13.51
C ASN A 13 -6.16 -21.52 -13.34
N GLY A 14 -6.62 -21.73 -12.10
CA GLY A 14 -8.00 -22.10 -11.77
C GLY A 14 -8.35 -23.59 -11.96
N LYS A 15 -7.36 -24.45 -12.21
CA LYS A 15 -7.57 -25.92 -12.33
C LYS A 15 -7.64 -26.65 -10.99
N GLN A 16 -7.20 -26.03 -9.91
CA GLN A 16 -7.22 -26.59 -8.56
C GLN A 16 -7.96 -25.66 -7.58
N TYR A 17 -8.44 -26.24 -6.48
CA TYR A 17 -9.11 -25.54 -5.37
C TYR A 17 -10.38 -24.76 -5.73
N GLN A 18 -11.03 -25.04 -6.87
CA GLN A 18 -12.17 -24.24 -7.36
C GLN A 18 -13.30 -24.15 -6.35
N SER A 19 -13.64 -25.27 -5.69
CA SER A 19 -14.71 -25.26 -4.68
C SER A 19 -14.33 -24.43 -3.46
N PHE A 20 -13.08 -24.48 -3.02
CA PHE A 20 -12.59 -23.67 -1.90
C PHE A 20 -12.62 -22.19 -2.25
N ILE A 21 -12.04 -21.82 -3.40
CA ILE A 21 -11.99 -20.43 -3.89
C ILE A 21 -13.40 -19.87 -4.06
N ARG A 22 -14.31 -20.62 -4.69
CA ARG A 22 -15.71 -20.20 -4.88
C ARG A 22 -16.41 -19.96 -3.54
N ASN A 23 -16.31 -20.88 -2.59
CA ASN A 23 -16.94 -20.71 -1.27
C ASN A 23 -16.35 -19.52 -0.50
N LEU A 24 -15.04 -19.29 -0.61
CA LEU A 24 -14.38 -18.15 -0.01
C LEU A 24 -14.81 -16.84 -0.67
N ASN A 25 -14.91 -16.80 -2.00
CA ASN A 25 -15.40 -15.64 -2.76
C ASN A 25 -16.82 -15.28 -2.32
N GLU A 26 -17.71 -16.26 -2.26
CA GLU A 26 -19.08 -16.09 -1.79
C GLU A 26 -19.13 -15.51 -0.37
N HIS A 27 -18.27 -15.99 0.54
CA HIS A 27 -18.16 -15.44 1.88
C HIS A 27 -17.67 -13.98 1.90
N ILE A 28 -16.64 -13.67 1.11
CA ILE A 28 -16.09 -12.31 0.99
C ILE A 28 -17.12 -11.35 0.40
N LEU A 29 -17.85 -11.76 -0.64
CA LEU A 29 -18.92 -10.95 -1.25
C LEU A 29 -20.01 -10.62 -0.23
N ASN A 30 -20.48 -11.62 0.53
CA ASN A 30 -21.47 -11.42 1.59
C ASN A 30 -20.98 -10.47 2.70
N ILE A 31 -19.70 -10.56 3.09
CA ILE A 31 -19.10 -9.62 4.06
C ILE A 31 -19.03 -8.21 3.46
N ALA A 32 -18.57 -8.10 2.21
CA ALA A 32 -18.42 -6.81 1.54
C ALA A 32 -19.76 -6.08 1.42
N ASP A 33 -20.82 -6.77 0.96
CA ASP A 33 -22.16 -6.19 0.83
C ASP A 33 -22.70 -5.72 2.19
N ARG A 34 -22.51 -6.53 3.24
CA ARG A 34 -22.91 -6.16 4.62
C ARG A 34 -22.13 -4.96 5.15
N ASN A 35 -20.82 -4.97 4.96
CA ASN A 35 -19.93 -3.90 5.39
C ASN A 35 -20.25 -2.59 4.68
N MET A 36 -20.53 -2.63 3.37
CA MET A 36 -20.96 -1.48 2.58
C MET A 36 -22.21 -0.80 3.14
N LEU A 37 -23.23 -1.59 3.53
CA LEU A 37 -24.45 -1.05 4.15
C LEU A 37 -24.18 -0.38 5.50
N LYS A 38 -23.20 -0.90 6.25
CA LYS A 38 -22.78 -0.36 7.56
C LYS A 38 -21.93 0.90 7.39
N TYR A 39 -20.92 0.87 6.54
CA TYR A 39 -19.93 1.95 6.36
C TYR A 39 -20.54 3.23 5.83
N LYS A 40 -21.58 3.16 4.98
CA LYS A 40 -22.34 4.33 4.53
C LYS A 40 -23.02 5.10 5.68
N LYS A 41 -23.17 4.49 6.86
CA LYS A 41 -23.84 5.09 8.04
C LYS A 41 -22.89 5.44 9.17
N MET A 42 -21.61 5.09 9.05
CA MET A 42 -20.62 5.29 10.09
C MET A 42 -19.68 6.43 9.73
N PRO A 43 -19.09 7.11 10.73
CA PRO A 43 -17.96 7.98 10.49
C PRO A 43 -16.80 7.21 9.86
N LEU A 44 -16.11 7.87 8.92
CA LEU A 44 -14.97 7.28 8.24
C LEU A 44 -13.80 7.04 9.20
N ASN A 45 -13.14 5.89 9.03
CA ASN A 45 -11.84 5.57 9.61
C ASN A 45 -11.03 4.72 8.61
N GLU A 46 -9.75 4.53 8.89
CA GLU A 46 -8.77 3.85 8.03
C GLU A 46 -9.23 2.44 7.66
N THR A 47 -9.69 1.67 8.65
CA THR A 47 -10.06 0.25 8.49
C THR A 47 -11.27 0.02 7.57
N ILE A 48 -12.00 1.09 7.24
CA ILE A 48 -13.09 1.02 6.27
C ILE A 48 -12.52 0.92 4.85
N TYR A 49 -11.52 1.74 4.52
CA TYR A 49 -11.05 1.86 3.14
C TYR A 49 -9.71 1.19 2.88
N ASP A 50 -8.93 0.85 3.90
CA ASP A 50 -7.54 0.45 3.74
C ASP A 50 -7.30 -0.89 3.01
N ILE A 51 -6.02 -1.16 2.70
CA ILE A 51 -5.57 -2.40 2.05
C ILE A 51 -5.69 -3.59 3.01
N MET A 52 -5.37 -3.39 4.28
CA MET A 52 -5.14 -4.48 5.24
C MET A 52 -6.44 -5.12 5.73
N TYR A 53 -7.43 -4.31 6.04
CA TYR A 53 -8.70 -4.69 6.67
C TYR A 53 -9.92 -4.27 5.86
N GLY A 54 -9.76 -3.21 5.07
CA GLY A 54 -10.84 -2.48 4.44
C GLY A 54 -11.17 -2.89 3.02
N LEU A 55 -11.98 -2.03 2.41
CA LEU A 55 -12.55 -2.20 1.08
C LEU A 55 -11.49 -2.26 -0.02
N THR A 56 -10.36 -1.54 0.09
CA THR A 56 -9.30 -1.59 -0.91
C THR A 56 -8.70 -2.99 -1.02
N GLY A 57 -8.44 -3.65 0.10
CA GLY A 57 -7.96 -5.04 0.10
C GLY A 57 -8.96 -5.99 -0.56
N ILE A 58 -10.26 -5.78 -0.30
CA ILE A 58 -11.34 -6.61 -0.88
C ILE A 58 -11.37 -6.45 -2.40
N VAL A 59 -11.35 -5.20 -2.90
CA VAL A 59 -11.29 -4.92 -4.34
C VAL A 59 -10.05 -5.56 -4.94
N ASN A 60 -8.89 -5.40 -4.31
CA ASN A 60 -7.63 -5.98 -4.81
C ASN A 60 -7.73 -7.49 -5.02
N TYR A 61 -8.32 -8.20 -4.06
CA TYR A 61 -8.57 -9.64 -4.18
C TYR A 61 -9.61 -9.97 -5.27
N LEU A 62 -10.75 -9.30 -5.26
CA LEU A 62 -11.88 -9.59 -6.15
C LEU A 62 -11.59 -9.28 -7.63
N LEU A 63 -10.62 -8.39 -7.93
CA LEU A 63 -10.19 -8.12 -9.31
C LEU A 63 -9.65 -9.37 -10.04
N ASN A 64 -9.22 -10.41 -9.31
CA ASN A 64 -8.86 -11.71 -9.89
C ASN A 64 -10.06 -12.47 -10.48
N PHE A 65 -11.29 -12.11 -10.07
CA PHE A 65 -12.54 -12.78 -10.44
C PHE A 65 -13.51 -11.81 -11.16
N LYS A 66 -12.98 -10.71 -11.72
CA LYS A 66 -13.76 -9.61 -12.32
C LYS A 66 -14.72 -9.99 -13.45
N SER A 67 -14.56 -11.18 -14.05
CA SER A 67 -15.47 -11.70 -15.09
C SER A 67 -16.77 -12.26 -14.51
N GLU A 68 -16.83 -12.58 -13.22
CA GLU A 68 -18.04 -13.08 -12.57
C GLU A 68 -19.02 -11.93 -12.32
N SER A 69 -20.27 -12.10 -12.72
CA SER A 69 -21.29 -11.03 -12.70
C SER A 69 -21.56 -10.48 -11.29
N ARG A 70 -21.63 -11.35 -10.28
CA ARG A 70 -21.79 -10.93 -8.89
C ARG A 70 -20.57 -10.14 -8.40
N VAL A 71 -19.37 -10.61 -8.71
CA VAL A 71 -18.12 -9.94 -8.36
C VAL A 71 -18.06 -8.56 -8.99
N LYS A 72 -18.42 -8.43 -10.27
CA LYS A 72 -18.46 -7.14 -10.97
C LYS A 72 -19.37 -6.14 -10.28
N ASN A 73 -20.57 -6.55 -9.86
CA ASN A 73 -21.51 -5.67 -9.15
C ASN A 73 -20.94 -5.19 -7.80
N THR A 74 -20.38 -6.11 -7.01
CA THR A 74 -19.75 -5.74 -5.72
C THR A 74 -18.52 -4.84 -5.94
N LEU A 75 -17.68 -5.12 -6.96
CA LEU A 75 -16.56 -4.25 -7.33
C LEU A 75 -17.02 -2.83 -7.65
N SER A 76 -18.00 -2.67 -8.54
CA SER A 76 -18.54 -1.35 -8.89
C SER A 76 -19.09 -0.60 -7.67
N ASN A 77 -19.83 -1.28 -6.78
CA ASN A 77 -20.36 -0.65 -5.57
C ASN A 77 -19.26 -0.16 -4.62
N ILE A 78 -18.22 -0.97 -4.42
CA ILE A 78 -17.10 -0.61 -3.54
C ILE A 78 -16.26 0.50 -4.16
N LEU A 79 -15.92 0.39 -5.44
CA LEU A 79 -15.16 1.39 -6.17
C LEU A 79 -15.88 2.74 -6.17
N GLN A 80 -17.20 2.75 -6.40
CA GLN A 80 -17.99 3.98 -6.33
C GLN A 80 -17.89 4.62 -4.94
N TYR A 81 -17.98 3.84 -3.86
CA TYR A 81 -17.81 4.37 -2.52
C TYR A 81 -16.41 4.94 -2.26
N LEU A 82 -15.36 4.27 -2.75
CA LEU A 82 -13.99 4.79 -2.65
C LEU A 82 -13.83 6.10 -3.43
N VAL A 83 -14.47 6.22 -4.60
CA VAL A 83 -14.50 7.47 -5.38
C VAL A 83 -15.28 8.57 -4.66
N ASP A 84 -16.43 8.26 -4.06
CA ASP A 84 -17.27 9.24 -3.37
C ASP A 84 -16.57 9.91 -2.18
N ILE A 85 -15.69 9.18 -1.48
CA ILE A 85 -14.86 9.72 -0.38
C ILE A 85 -13.65 10.52 -0.88
N CYS A 86 -13.29 10.41 -2.17
CA CYS A 86 -12.23 11.17 -2.83
C CYS A 86 -12.75 12.50 -3.39
N THR A 87 -13.51 13.22 -2.57
CA THR A 87 -14.06 14.54 -2.90
C THR A 87 -13.86 15.50 -1.73
N THR A 88 -13.99 16.80 -1.98
CA THR A 88 -13.93 17.83 -0.94
C THR A 88 -15.28 17.99 -0.25
N SER A 89 -15.28 18.19 1.06
CA SER A 89 -16.46 18.52 1.87
C SER A 89 -16.84 20.00 1.73
N ILE A 90 -18.03 20.36 2.23
CA ILE A 90 -18.54 21.76 2.21
C ILE A 90 -17.60 22.73 2.96
N ASP A 91 -16.90 22.24 3.99
CA ASP A 91 -15.93 23.01 4.78
C ASP A 91 -14.53 23.09 4.13
N GLY A 92 -14.39 22.65 2.87
CA GLY A 92 -13.11 22.67 2.13
C GLY A 92 -12.15 21.56 2.52
N VAL A 93 -12.51 20.67 3.45
CA VAL A 93 -11.65 19.56 3.91
C VAL A 93 -11.93 18.30 3.07
N PRO A 94 -10.90 17.53 2.66
CA PRO A 94 -11.13 16.26 1.98
C PRO A 94 -12.03 15.32 2.79
N LYS A 95 -12.99 14.65 2.15
CA LYS A 95 -13.90 13.70 2.83
C LYS A 95 -13.18 12.48 3.39
N PHE A 96 -12.02 12.12 2.83
CA PHE A 96 -11.16 11.07 3.37
C PHE A 96 -10.39 11.49 4.63
N ALA A 97 -10.48 12.75 5.08
CA ALA A 97 -9.86 13.18 6.31
C ALA A 97 -10.61 12.59 7.53
N ILE A 98 -9.87 11.86 8.36
CA ILE A 98 -10.41 11.14 9.51
C ILE A 98 -10.30 12.02 10.75
N ARG A 99 -11.32 12.02 11.60
CA ARG A 99 -11.23 12.70 12.89
C ARG A 99 -10.23 11.99 13.78
N VAL A 100 -9.36 12.73 14.47
CA VAL A 100 -8.29 12.13 15.28
C VAL A 100 -8.81 11.18 16.36
N ASN A 101 -10.00 11.43 16.91
CA ASN A 101 -10.64 10.58 17.90
C ASN A 101 -11.33 9.32 17.32
N GLN A 102 -11.34 9.17 15.99
CA GLN A 102 -11.87 8.00 15.27
C GLN A 102 -10.76 7.12 14.69
N SER A 103 -9.53 7.64 14.71
CA SER A 103 -8.30 6.94 14.33
C SER A 103 -8.20 5.60 15.04
N GLN A 104 -7.97 4.53 14.28
CA GLN A 104 -7.63 3.21 14.84
C GLN A 104 -6.11 2.99 14.82
N MET A 105 -5.37 3.74 14.00
CA MET A 105 -3.94 3.54 13.77
C MET A 105 -3.05 4.47 14.60
N PHE A 106 -3.53 5.68 14.88
CA PHE A 106 -2.75 6.69 15.59
C PHE A 106 -3.49 7.24 16.81
N SER A 107 -2.79 7.41 17.93
CA SER A 107 -3.30 8.09 19.12
C SER A 107 -3.03 9.60 19.05
N LEU A 108 -3.86 10.33 18.28
CA LEU A 108 -3.59 11.73 17.84
C LEU A 108 -4.36 12.80 18.62
N SER A 109 -4.53 12.65 19.93
CA SER A 109 -5.36 13.49 20.82
C SER A 109 -6.86 13.20 20.80
N ASN A 110 -7.56 13.68 21.83
CA ASN A 110 -9.02 13.58 21.96
C ASN A 110 -9.77 14.78 21.36
N ASN A 111 -9.09 15.68 20.63
CA ASN A 111 -9.75 16.85 20.05
C ASN A 111 -10.59 16.48 18.82
N SER A 112 -11.90 16.29 19.01
CA SER A 112 -12.85 15.90 17.96
C SER A 112 -12.95 16.85 16.75
N ARG A 113 -12.40 18.07 16.84
CA ARG A 113 -12.35 19.02 15.72
C ARG A 113 -11.14 18.81 14.81
N MET A 114 -10.09 18.17 15.30
CA MET A 114 -8.91 17.88 14.50
C MET A 114 -9.17 16.69 13.57
N ARG A 115 -8.69 16.82 12.35
CA ARG A 115 -8.70 15.75 11.36
C ARG A 115 -7.29 15.50 10.89
N TYR A 116 -7.08 14.34 10.30
CA TYR A 116 -5.85 14.02 9.63
C TYR A 116 -6.12 13.19 8.38
N VAL A 117 -5.16 13.18 7.47
CA VAL A 117 -5.15 12.31 6.30
C VAL A 117 -4.03 11.30 6.47
N ASN A 118 -4.38 10.01 6.38
CA ASN A 118 -3.39 8.94 6.41
C ASN A 118 -2.67 8.88 5.06
N LEU A 119 -1.35 9.02 5.08
CA LEU A 119 -0.48 9.03 3.91
C LEU A 119 0.32 7.73 3.76
N GLY A 120 -0.01 6.67 4.52
CA GLY A 120 0.56 5.34 4.31
C GLY A 120 -0.13 4.58 3.18
N VAL A 121 0.60 3.72 2.47
CA VAL A 121 0.00 2.82 1.47
C VAL A 121 -0.91 1.80 2.14
N ALA A 122 -0.46 1.21 3.25
CA ALA A 122 -1.20 0.14 3.91
C ALA A 122 -2.57 0.59 4.43
N HIS A 123 -2.68 1.84 4.89
CA HIS A 123 -3.82 2.36 5.67
C HIS A 123 -4.40 3.69 5.18
N GLY A 124 -3.86 4.25 4.11
CA GLY A 124 -4.13 5.61 3.70
C GLY A 124 -4.51 5.76 2.24
N ILE A 125 -4.59 7.03 1.83
CA ILE A 125 -5.02 7.40 0.48
C ILE A 125 -4.09 6.93 -0.66
N PRO A 126 -2.77 6.71 -0.46
CA PRO A 126 -1.93 6.07 -1.49
C PRO A 126 -2.40 4.66 -1.86
N GLY A 127 -2.94 3.89 -0.90
CA GLY A 127 -3.52 2.58 -1.17
C GLY A 127 -4.81 2.68 -2.00
N ILE A 128 -5.65 3.67 -1.71
CA ILE A 128 -6.84 3.97 -2.52
C ILE A 128 -6.42 4.36 -3.95
N LEU A 129 -5.42 5.24 -4.08
CA LEU A 129 -4.92 5.68 -5.38
C LEU A 129 -4.46 4.48 -6.24
N LEU A 130 -3.67 3.57 -5.65
CA LEU A 130 -3.20 2.37 -6.33
C LEU A 130 -4.34 1.48 -6.81
N ILE A 131 -5.37 1.24 -5.98
CA ILE A 131 -6.48 0.37 -6.39
C ILE A 131 -7.39 1.01 -7.43
N LEU A 132 -7.59 2.33 -7.38
CA LEU A 132 -8.35 3.06 -8.40
C LEU A 132 -7.62 3.04 -9.73
N CYS A 133 -6.28 3.23 -9.75
CA CYS A 133 -5.47 3.08 -10.96
C CYS A 133 -5.56 1.64 -11.51
N LYS A 134 -5.32 0.64 -10.65
CA LYS A 134 -5.36 -0.78 -11.05
C LYS A 134 -6.71 -1.20 -11.63
N SER A 135 -7.82 -0.76 -11.02
CA SER A 135 -9.16 -1.08 -11.53
C SER A 135 -9.46 -0.37 -12.85
N TYR A 136 -9.01 0.88 -13.02
CA TYR A 136 -9.13 1.64 -14.27
C TYR A 136 -8.36 0.97 -15.41
N GLU A 137 -7.11 0.55 -15.19
CA GLU A 137 -6.30 -0.18 -16.17
C GLU A 137 -6.92 -1.54 -16.55
N LEU A 138 -7.62 -2.19 -15.61
CA LEU A 138 -8.31 -3.46 -15.83
C LEU A 138 -9.71 -3.30 -16.48
N GLY A 139 -10.11 -2.08 -16.87
CA GLY A 139 -11.37 -1.82 -17.53
C GLY A 139 -12.60 -1.85 -16.62
N ILE A 140 -12.41 -1.71 -15.32
CA ILE A 140 -13.51 -1.63 -14.34
C ILE A 140 -13.71 -0.17 -13.95
N TYR A 141 -14.70 0.46 -14.60
CA TYR A 141 -15.00 1.88 -14.48
C TYR A 141 -16.21 2.14 -13.58
N VAL A 142 -16.13 3.23 -12.82
CA VAL A 142 -17.26 3.84 -12.08
C VAL A 142 -17.26 5.36 -12.28
N ASP A 143 -18.36 6.02 -11.92
CA ASP A 143 -18.53 7.45 -12.18
C ASP A 143 -17.49 8.26 -11.41
N ASN A 144 -16.87 9.23 -12.09
CA ASN A 144 -15.84 10.14 -11.56
C ASN A 144 -14.53 9.47 -11.08
N GLN A 145 -14.25 8.23 -11.52
CA GLN A 145 -13.05 7.50 -11.07
C GLN A 145 -11.74 8.19 -11.48
N LEU A 146 -11.66 8.73 -12.69
CA LEU A 146 -10.45 9.42 -13.16
C LEU A 146 -10.23 10.74 -12.41
N GLU A 147 -11.31 11.45 -12.10
CA GLU A 147 -11.32 12.68 -11.30
C GLU A 147 -10.86 12.39 -9.88
N ALA A 148 -11.30 11.29 -9.27
CA ALA A 148 -10.80 10.85 -7.97
C ALA A 148 -9.30 10.49 -8.01
N ILE A 149 -8.84 9.80 -9.06
CA ILE A 149 -7.41 9.51 -9.27
C ILE A 149 -6.60 10.82 -9.35
N LYS A 150 -7.07 11.81 -10.13
CA LYS A 150 -6.44 13.13 -10.24
C LYS A 150 -6.39 13.83 -8.88
N TYR A 151 -7.52 13.91 -8.18
CA TYR A 151 -7.62 14.57 -6.88
C TYR A 151 -6.69 13.96 -5.83
N LEU A 152 -6.65 12.63 -5.73
CA LEU A 152 -5.73 11.92 -4.83
C LEU A 152 -4.27 12.18 -5.19
N SER A 153 -3.93 12.13 -6.48
CA SER A 153 -2.56 12.34 -6.96
C SER A 153 -2.08 13.75 -6.66
N GLU A 154 -2.92 14.77 -6.93
CA GLU A 154 -2.65 16.16 -6.60
C GLU A 154 -2.51 16.38 -5.10
N TYR A 155 -3.39 15.78 -4.29
CA TYR A 155 -3.28 15.87 -2.84
C TYR A 155 -1.97 15.29 -2.32
N ILE A 156 -1.58 14.10 -2.79
CA ILE A 156 -0.31 13.46 -2.41
C ILE A 156 0.86 14.32 -2.89
N PHE A 157 0.87 14.76 -4.15
CA PHE A 157 1.93 15.60 -4.71
C PHE A 157 2.13 16.90 -3.91
N ASN A 158 1.04 17.59 -3.59
CA ASN A 158 1.06 18.86 -2.85
C ASN A 158 1.43 18.72 -1.37
N ASN A 159 1.26 17.53 -0.79
CA ASN A 159 1.68 17.24 0.60
C ASN A 159 3.07 16.62 0.70
N CYS A 160 3.85 16.65 -0.40
CA CYS A 160 5.26 16.32 -0.36
C CYS A 160 6.07 17.44 0.31
N VAL A 161 6.90 17.10 1.28
CA VAL A 161 7.83 18.05 1.90
C VAL A 161 9.17 17.99 1.16
N LYS A 162 9.63 19.15 0.69
CA LYS A 162 10.86 19.32 -0.08
C LYS A 162 11.75 20.37 0.60
N ASN A 163 12.87 19.94 1.16
CA ASN A 163 13.94 20.82 1.64
C ASN A 163 15.25 20.42 0.92
N ASN A 164 16.28 21.28 0.92
CA ASN A 164 17.49 21.19 0.08
C ASN A 164 17.93 19.76 -0.33
N ASN A 165 18.02 18.81 0.61
CA ASN A 165 18.43 17.43 0.35
C ASN A 165 17.42 16.35 0.81
N THR A 166 16.16 16.71 1.05
CA THR A 166 15.13 15.78 1.50
C THR A 166 13.84 15.93 0.70
N ILE A 167 13.35 14.81 0.21
CA ILE A 167 12.00 14.66 -0.34
C ILE A 167 11.34 13.55 0.48
N PHE A 168 10.20 13.87 1.10
CA PHE A 168 9.48 12.90 1.90
C PHE A 168 7.99 13.20 2.05
N TRP A 169 7.27 12.18 2.50
CA TRP A 169 5.92 12.29 3.03
C TRP A 169 5.91 11.88 4.50
N GLU A 170 5.10 12.58 5.29
CA GLU A 170 4.77 12.20 6.66
C GLU A 170 3.89 10.94 6.63
N SER A 171 3.78 10.21 7.75
CA SER A 171 2.81 9.12 7.86
C SER A 171 1.36 9.62 7.85
N GLN A 172 1.14 10.85 8.33
CA GLN A 172 -0.16 11.50 8.37
C GLN A 172 -0.02 13.01 8.23
N LYS A 173 -0.96 13.64 7.51
CA LYS A 173 -1.09 15.09 7.46
C LYS A 173 -2.17 15.55 8.43
N ILE A 174 -1.81 16.31 9.46
CA ILE A 174 -2.79 16.92 10.37
C ILE A 174 -3.42 18.15 9.72
N ILE A 175 -4.75 18.29 9.82
CA ILE A 175 -5.52 19.42 9.31
C ILE A 175 -6.01 20.25 10.50
N GLY A 176 -5.82 21.58 10.41
CA GLY A 176 -6.25 22.53 11.43
C GLY A 176 -5.20 22.84 12.51
N ILE A 177 -3.94 22.44 12.29
CA ILE A 177 -2.79 22.92 13.07
C ILE A 177 -1.88 23.71 12.12
N GLU A 178 -1.57 24.94 12.51
CA GLU A 178 -0.53 25.75 11.88
C GLU A 178 0.81 25.51 12.57
N ASN A 179 1.91 25.65 11.83
CA ASN A 179 3.29 25.65 12.35
C ASN A 179 3.77 24.35 13.04
N TYR A 180 3.22 23.19 12.69
CA TYR A 180 3.83 21.91 13.07
C TYR A 180 5.01 21.58 12.15
N GLU A 181 6.13 21.16 12.74
CA GLU A 181 7.30 20.70 12.00
C GLU A 181 7.03 19.32 11.40
N ALA A 182 7.05 19.24 10.08
CA ALA A 182 6.77 17.99 9.38
C ALA A 182 7.89 16.96 9.64
N VAL A 183 7.51 15.77 10.12
CA VAL A 183 8.47 14.71 10.47
C VAL A 183 8.41 13.60 9.42
N PRO A 184 9.56 13.21 8.84
CA PRO A 184 9.56 12.10 7.92
C PRO A 184 9.19 10.79 8.59
N ALA A 185 8.37 9.99 7.91
CA ALA A 185 8.23 8.57 8.24
C ALA A 185 9.50 7.78 7.89
N ARG A 186 9.59 6.55 8.41
CA ARG A 186 10.57 5.55 7.96
C ARG A 186 10.44 5.26 6.46
N ASP A 187 11.48 4.73 5.85
CA ASP A 187 11.43 4.29 4.46
C ASP A 187 10.86 2.87 4.38
N ALA A 188 9.55 2.75 4.13
CA ALA A 188 8.85 1.47 4.07
C ALA A 188 7.80 1.42 2.94
N TRP A 189 7.31 0.21 2.66
CA TRP A 189 6.13 0.02 1.81
C TRP A 189 4.86 0.54 2.52
N CYS A 190 4.66 0.18 3.80
CA CYS A 190 3.42 0.47 4.50
C CYS A 190 3.21 1.96 4.79
N TYR A 191 4.25 2.65 5.28
CA TYR A 191 4.25 4.07 5.62
C TYR A 191 5.56 4.72 5.19
N GLY A 192 5.44 5.88 4.56
CA GLY A 192 6.57 6.70 4.18
C GLY A 192 6.90 6.68 2.70
N THR A 193 8.03 7.31 2.38
CA THR A 193 8.32 7.79 1.03
C THR A 193 8.31 6.69 -0.04
N PRO A 194 8.89 5.49 0.16
CA PRO A 194 8.96 4.48 -0.90
C PRO A 194 7.58 4.03 -1.41
N GLY A 195 6.67 3.70 -0.51
CA GLY A 195 5.31 3.31 -0.88
C GLY A 195 4.51 4.45 -1.52
N VAL A 196 4.61 5.66 -0.96
CA VAL A 196 3.89 6.83 -1.48
C VAL A 196 4.40 7.23 -2.87
N ALA A 197 5.72 7.26 -3.05
CA ALA A 197 6.35 7.52 -4.34
C ALA A 197 5.89 6.48 -5.38
N TYR A 198 5.77 5.21 -5.01
CA TYR A 198 5.24 4.20 -5.92
C TYR A 198 3.80 4.49 -6.35
N SER A 199 2.90 4.83 -5.41
CA SER A 199 1.52 5.21 -5.80
C SER A 199 1.47 6.39 -6.76
N LEU A 200 2.35 7.37 -6.56
CA LEU A 200 2.43 8.56 -7.39
C LEU A 200 3.04 8.24 -8.76
N LEU A 201 4.03 7.33 -8.83
CA LEU A 201 4.58 6.84 -10.09
C LEU A 201 3.50 6.18 -10.95
N ILE A 202 2.71 5.26 -10.38
CA ILE A 202 1.63 4.56 -11.10
C ILE A 202 0.60 5.57 -11.62
N ALA A 203 0.13 6.46 -10.75
CA ALA A 203 -0.86 7.46 -11.16
C ALA A 203 -0.31 8.45 -12.20
N SER A 204 0.95 8.88 -12.07
CA SER A 204 1.59 9.81 -13.01
C SER A 204 1.59 9.28 -14.44
N LYS A 205 1.74 7.96 -14.61
CA LYS A 205 1.70 7.32 -15.92
C LYS A 205 0.30 7.25 -16.50
N LEU A 206 -0.68 6.92 -15.66
CA LEU A 206 -2.08 6.89 -16.08
C LEU A 206 -2.58 8.29 -16.46
N LEU A 207 -2.07 9.32 -15.79
CA LEU A 207 -2.44 10.72 -15.99
C LEU A 207 -1.55 11.49 -16.97
N ASP A 208 -0.52 10.85 -17.54
CA ASP A 208 0.52 11.50 -18.36
C ASP A 208 1.12 12.77 -17.71
N ASN A 209 1.47 12.70 -16.42
CA ASN A 209 1.98 13.82 -15.63
C ASN A 209 3.48 13.69 -15.29
N ASP A 210 4.31 14.39 -16.06
CA ASP A 210 5.78 14.34 -15.93
C ASP A 210 6.32 14.88 -14.59
N GLU A 211 5.67 15.89 -14.00
CA GLU A 211 6.11 16.46 -12.73
C GLU A 211 5.93 15.48 -11.57
N MET A 212 4.77 14.82 -11.52
CA MET A 212 4.49 13.75 -10.55
C MET A 212 5.43 12.56 -10.76
N ASN A 213 5.68 12.20 -12.02
CA ASN A 213 6.59 11.12 -12.38
C ASN A 213 8.02 11.40 -11.86
N LYS A 214 8.54 12.59 -12.17
CA LYS A 214 9.86 13.03 -11.72
C LYS A 214 9.95 13.06 -10.19
N LEU A 215 8.95 13.62 -9.51
CA LEU A 215 8.92 13.68 -8.05
C LEU A 215 8.97 12.27 -7.44
N ALA A 216 8.18 11.33 -7.96
CA ALA A 216 8.17 9.96 -7.49
C ALA A 216 9.55 9.29 -7.64
N ILE A 217 10.20 9.45 -8.79
CA ILE A 217 11.53 8.91 -9.06
C ILE A 217 12.57 9.52 -8.10
N ASP A 218 12.64 10.85 -8.02
CA ASP A 218 13.62 11.55 -7.19
C ASP A 218 13.46 11.20 -5.70
N ALA A 219 12.21 11.14 -5.22
CA ALA A 219 11.90 10.75 -3.85
C ALA A 219 12.35 9.31 -3.54
N MET A 220 12.06 8.36 -4.44
CA MET A 220 12.45 6.96 -4.28
C MET A 220 13.97 6.80 -4.30
N LYS A 221 14.69 7.50 -5.19
CA LYS A 221 16.17 7.49 -5.22
C LYS A 221 16.76 7.98 -3.90
N LEU A 222 16.27 9.09 -3.36
CA LEU A 222 16.73 9.61 -2.07
C LEU A 222 16.42 8.63 -0.92
N SER A 223 15.24 7.99 -0.92
CA SER A 223 14.89 6.95 0.05
C SER A 223 15.79 5.72 -0.01
N LEU A 224 16.07 5.21 -1.22
CA LEU A 224 16.93 4.04 -1.41
C LEU A 224 18.39 4.30 -1.04
N ASN A 225 18.85 5.55 -1.18
CA ASN A 225 20.19 5.94 -0.75
C ASN A 225 20.29 6.06 0.78
N ARG A 226 19.24 6.55 1.46
CA ARG A 226 19.27 6.84 2.91
C ARG A 226 18.82 5.68 3.81
N LEU A 227 17.85 4.87 3.36
CA LEU A 227 17.25 3.75 4.10
C LEU A 227 16.85 4.12 5.54
N ARG A 228 16.04 5.18 5.71
CA ARG A 228 15.68 5.71 7.04
C ARG A 228 14.95 4.65 7.87
N GLU A 229 15.50 4.33 9.04
CA GLU A 229 14.91 3.42 10.03
C GLU A 229 14.60 2.01 9.49
N VAL A 230 15.33 1.56 8.48
CA VAL A 230 15.19 0.21 7.90
C VAL A 230 16.13 -0.75 8.63
N ILE A 231 15.60 -1.47 9.61
CA ILE A 231 16.41 -2.32 10.50
C ILE A 231 16.19 -3.82 10.33
N SER A 232 15.18 -4.21 9.55
CA SER A 232 14.68 -5.59 9.46
C SER A 232 14.72 -6.09 8.01
N PRO A 233 14.93 -7.40 7.76
CA PRO A 233 14.84 -7.96 6.42
C PRO A 233 13.40 -8.03 5.89
N THR A 234 12.37 -7.79 6.72
CA THR A 234 10.96 -8.06 6.43
C THR A 234 10.36 -7.24 5.28
N PHE A 235 9.15 -7.61 4.86
CA PHE A 235 8.49 -6.96 3.72
C PHE A 235 7.84 -5.62 4.10
N CYS A 236 7.02 -5.58 5.15
CA CYS A 236 6.17 -4.43 5.50
C CYS A 236 6.94 -3.10 5.58
N HIS A 237 8.03 -3.12 6.35
CA HIS A 237 8.86 -1.96 6.67
C HIS A 237 10.34 -2.33 6.79
N GLY A 238 10.77 -3.30 5.97
CA GLY A 238 12.14 -3.77 5.92
C GLY A 238 12.72 -3.77 4.52
N LEU A 239 13.93 -4.33 4.39
CA LEU A 239 14.69 -4.37 3.14
C LEU A 239 13.93 -5.09 2.02
N SER A 240 13.14 -6.12 2.34
CA SER A 240 12.44 -6.90 1.32
C SER A 240 11.36 -6.09 0.58
N GLY A 241 10.63 -5.24 1.29
CA GLY A 241 9.66 -4.34 0.67
C GLY A 241 10.33 -3.32 -0.24
N LEU A 242 11.44 -2.74 0.22
CA LEU A 242 12.22 -1.78 -0.58
C LEU A 242 12.87 -2.43 -1.79
N CYS A 243 13.32 -3.68 -1.68
CA CYS A 243 13.88 -4.45 -2.79
C CYS A 243 12.80 -4.68 -3.86
N CYS A 244 11.60 -5.09 -3.47
CA CYS A 244 10.48 -5.24 -4.40
C CYS A 244 10.07 -3.92 -5.04
N LEU A 245 9.97 -2.83 -4.26
CA LEU A 245 9.66 -1.51 -4.80
C LEU A 245 10.73 -1.03 -5.79
N ALA A 246 12.03 -1.16 -5.46
CA ALA A 246 13.10 -0.79 -6.38
C ALA A 246 13.01 -1.59 -7.69
N ARG A 247 12.74 -2.90 -7.64
CA ARG A 247 12.46 -3.70 -8.84
C ARG A 247 11.27 -3.15 -9.65
N LYS A 248 10.16 -2.82 -8.99
CA LYS A 248 8.97 -2.26 -9.67
C LYS A 248 9.23 -0.90 -10.30
N PHE A 249 9.99 -0.03 -9.64
CA PHE A 249 10.46 1.22 -10.22
C PHE A 249 11.31 0.97 -11.47
N HIS A 250 12.22 -0.02 -11.44
CA HIS A 250 12.98 -0.41 -12.63
C HIS A 250 12.05 -0.90 -13.76
N GLU A 251 11.11 -1.80 -13.48
CA GLU A 251 10.14 -2.31 -14.47
C GLU A 251 9.31 -1.20 -15.11
N HIS A 252 8.98 -0.15 -14.35
CA HIS A 252 8.19 0.97 -14.84
C HIS A 252 9.02 2.05 -15.55
N THR A 253 10.27 2.26 -15.19
CA THR A 253 11.06 3.41 -15.69
C THR A 253 12.17 3.00 -16.65
N ASN A 254 12.57 1.73 -16.66
CA ASN A 254 13.80 1.22 -17.26
C ASN A 254 15.08 1.93 -16.77
N ASP A 255 15.03 2.63 -15.63
CA ASP A 255 16.18 3.33 -15.07
C ASP A 255 17.12 2.32 -14.39
N ASN A 256 18.38 2.31 -14.81
CA ASN A 256 19.41 1.38 -14.31
C ASN A 256 19.78 1.61 -12.84
N TYR A 257 19.56 2.82 -12.31
CA TYR A 257 19.79 3.09 -10.88
C TYR A 257 18.95 2.16 -10.01
N PHE A 258 17.68 1.95 -10.36
CA PHE A 258 16.80 1.07 -9.60
C PHE A 258 17.21 -0.40 -9.74
N TYR A 259 17.75 -0.79 -10.89
CA TYR A 259 18.32 -2.12 -11.09
C TYR A 259 19.48 -2.39 -10.12
N GLU A 260 20.47 -1.49 -10.13
CA GLU A 260 21.63 -1.58 -9.24
C GLU A 260 21.21 -1.60 -7.76
N MET A 261 20.23 -0.76 -7.40
CA MET A 261 19.73 -0.69 -6.03
C MET A 261 19.00 -1.94 -5.59
N TYR A 262 18.13 -2.54 -6.40
CA TYR A 262 17.44 -3.77 -5.96
C TYR A 262 18.42 -4.96 -5.88
N ILE A 263 19.43 -5.04 -6.75
CA ILE A 263 20.49 -6.07 -6.64
C ILE A 263 21.30 -5.89 -5.36
N LYS A 264 21.66 -4.64 -5.01
CA LYS A 264 22.33 -4.32 -3.75
C LYS A 264 21.48 -4.70 -2.53
N LEU A 265 20.19 -4.36 -2.54
CA LEU A 265 19.27 -4.72 -1.47
C LEU A 265 19.09 -6.24 -1.34
N LEU A 266 18.99 -6.96 -2.47
CA LEU A 266 18.92 -8.41 -2.49
C LEU A 266 20.15 -9.05 -1.82
N LYS A 267 21.35 -8.55 -2.12
CA LYS A 267 22.58 -8.99 -1.45
C LYS A 267 22.53 -8.71 0.05
N ASN A 268 22.15 -7.50 0.46
CA ASN A 268 22.02 -7.14 1.87
C ASN A 268 21.03 -8.05 2.61
N ILE A 269 19.93 -8.44 1.96
CA ILE A 269 18.97 -9.39 2.53
C ILE A 269 19.63 -10.75 2.73
N LEU A 270 20.34 -11.27 1.73
CA LEU A 270 21.04 -12.56 1.82
C LEU A 270 22.09 -12.57 2.94
N ASP A 271 22.82 -11.47 3.12
CA ASP A 271 23.83 -11.32 4.18
C ASP A 271 23.22 -11.32 5.60
N LEU A 272 21.90 -11.15 5.74
CA LEU A 272 21.18 -11.25 7.03
C LEU A 272 20.73 -12.67 7.38
N TYR A 273 20.95 -13.65 6.48
CA TYR A 273 20.62 -15.04 6.76
C TYR A 273 21.56 -15.62 7.82
N SER A 274 21.00 -16.44 8.72
CA SER A 274 21.77 -17.25 9.67
C SER A 274 21.05 -18.55 9.99
N ASP A 275 21.78 -19.66 9.91
CA ASP A 275 21.31 -21.00 10.30
C ASP A 275 21.03 -21.13 11.82
N GLN A 276 21.49 -20.16 12.61
CA GLN A 276 21.19 -20.05 14.04
C GLN A 276 19.77 -19.56 14.32
N TYR A 277 19.12 -18.90 13.35
CA TYR A 277 17.74 -18.46 13.50
C TYR A 277 16.77 -19.57 13.06
N PRO A 278 15.70 -19.85 13.82
CA PRO A 278 14.75 -20.94 13.51
C PRO A 278 14.21 -20.95 12.08
N PHE A 279 14.10 -19.77 11.47
CA PHE A 279 13.60 -19.60 10.10
C PHE A 279 14.64 -18.95 9.16
N GLY A 280 15.90 -18.83 9.57
CA GLY A 280 16.95 -18.22 8.75
C GLY A 280 17.03 -16.69 8.83
N PHE A 281 15.92 -16.00 9.08
CA PHE A 281 15.85 -14.54 9.22
C PHE A 281 15.17 -14.13 10.53
N ILE A 282 15.55 -12.98 11.08
CA ILE A 282 14.98 -12.42 12.30
C ILE A 282 14.27 -11.10 12.00
N ASN A 283 13.03 -10.92 12.50
CA ASN A 283 12.39 -9.62 12.46
C ASN A 283 12.96 -8.75 13.59
N LYS A 284 13.40 -7.54 13.26
CA LYS A 284 13.84 -6.53 14.24
C LYS A 284 12.83 -5.41 14.32
N GLU A 285 12.32 -5.13 15.52
CA GLU A 285 11.38 -4.04 15.78
C GLU A 285 11.95 -3.07 16.81
N VAL A 286 11.49 -1.82 16.80
CA VAL A 286 11.79 -0.85 17.87
C VAL A 286 10.60 -0.76 18.80
N GLU A 287 10.73 -1.31 20.00
CA GLU A 287 9.70 -1.29 21.03
C GLU A 287 10.21 -0.50 22.24
N LYS A 288 9.51 0.59 22.59
CA LYS A 288 9.91 1.48 23.71
C LYS A 288 11.36 1.96 23.60
N GLY A 289 11.84 2.21 22.38
CA GLY A 289 13.20 2.68 22.09
C GLY A 289 14.28 1.60 22.10
N GLN A 290 13.92 0.32 22.26
CA GLN A 290 14.87 -0.80 22.22
C GLN A 290 14.60 -1.70 21.01
N ILE A 291 15.67 -2.25 20.43
CA ILE A 291 15.54 -3.23 19.36
C ILE A 291 15.13 -4.58 19.97
N THR A 292 14.00 -5.12 19.53
CA THR A 292 13.53 -6.45 19.89
C THR A 292 13.60 -7.37 18.68
N ASN A 293 14.04 -8.61 18.92
CA ASN A 293 14.18 -9.64 17.91
C ASN A 293 13.01 -10.62 18.02
N LYS A 294 12.32 -10.88 16.90
CA LYS A 294 11.16 -11.76 16.85
C LYS A 294 11.32 -12.82 15.75
N ASN A 295 11.06 -14.06 16.12
CA ASN A 295 11.02 -15.18 15.17
C ASN A 295 9.63 -15.24 14.53
N GLU A 296 9.54 -14.80 13.28
CA GLU A 296 8.27 -14.71 12.57
C GLU A 296 8.36 -15.39 11.20
N ILE A 297 7.32 -16.15 10.87
CA ILE A 297 7.25 -16.92 9.62
C ILE A 297 6.35 -16.26 8.57
N GLY A 298 5.45 -15.35 8.97
CA GLY A 298 4.41 -14.79 8.12
C GLY A 298 4.89 -14.00 6.90
N LEU A 299 3.95 -13.64 6.03
CA LEU A 299 4.23 -12.94 4.78
C LEU A 299 4.70 -11.48 4.99
N LEU A 300 4.06 -10.75 5.91
CA LEU A 300 4.25 -9.30 6.04
C LEU A 300 5.50 -8.93 6.85
N ILE A 301 5.66 -9.57 8.01
CA ILE A 301 6.72 -9.28 9.00
C ILE A 301 7.61 -10.49 9.28
N GLY A 302 7.49 -11.55 8.49
CA GLY A 302 8.22 -12.80 8.71
C GLY A 302 9.04 -13.26 7.51
N THR A 303 9.66 -14.40 7.73
CA THR A 303 10.60 -15.06 6.82
C THR A 303 9.97 -15.37 5.45
N THR A 304 8.69 -15.73 5.38
CA THR A 304 8.05 -16.05 4.10
C THR A 304 8.10 -14.87 3.13
N GLY A 305 7.85 -13.65 3.60
CA GLY A 305 7.98 -12.43 2.78
C GLY A 305 9.40 -12.21 2.28
N VAL A 306 10.39 -12.46 3.13
CA VAL A 306 11.81 -12.35 2.78
C VAL A 306 12.19 -13.33 1.67
N ILE A 307 11.81 -14.60 1.83
CA ILE A 307 12.10 -15.65 0.85
C ILE A 307 11.39 -15.38 -0.48
N LEU A 308 10.12 -14.98 -0.47
CA LEU A 308 9.39 -14.64 -1.69
C LEU A 308 10.01 -13.43 -2.40
N THR A 309 10.48 -12.43 -1.66
CA THR A 309 11.27 -11.33 -2.25
C THR A 309 12.53 -11.85 -2.91
N ILE A 310 13.35 -12.66 -2.22
CA ILE A 310 14.58 -13.24 -2.79
C ILE A 310 14.27 -14.00 -4.07
N LEU A 311 13.27 -14.89 -4.05
CA LEU A 311 12.88 -15.68 -5.20
C LEU A 311 12.45 -14.78 -6.37
N SER A 312 11.58 -13.80 -6.11
CA SER A 312 11.06 -12.90 -7.15
C SER A 312 12.14 -12.00 -7.78
N CYS A 313 13.16 -11.60 -7.01
CA CYS A 313 14.23 -10.72 -7.49
C CYS A 313 15.41 -11.49 -8.09
N TYR A 314 15.69 -12.71 -7.62
CA TYR A 314 16.79 -13.54 -8.11
C TYR A 314 16.43 -14.36 -9.36
N ARG A 315 15.22 -14.91 -9.40
CA ARG A 315 14.67 -15.64 -10.55
C ARG A 315 13.26 -15.14 -10.80
N PRO A 316 13.06 -14.17 -11.71
CA PRO A 316 11.77 -13.54 -11.93
C PRO A 316 10.80 -14.48 -12.66
N ILE A 317 10.42 -15.58 -12.00
CA ILE A 317 9.23 -16.34 -12.35
C ILE A 317 8.06 -15.51 -11.87
N LYS A 318 7.27 -15.02 -12.81
CA LYS A 318 6.14 -14.15 -12.52
C LYS A 318 5.07 -14.95 -11.75
N THR A 319 5.03 -14.76 -10.44
CA THR A 319 3.95 -15.20 -9.57
C THR A 319 3.20 -13.98 -9.05
N GLN A 320 1.93 -14.12 -8.68
CA GLN A 320 1.07 -12.99 -8.31
C GLN A 320 1.12 -12.65 -6.81
N TRP A 321 2.09 -13.17 -6.06
CA TRP A 321 2.14 -13.01 -4.60
C TRP A 321 2.27 -11.54 -4.18
N ASP A 322 3.04 -10.75 -4.93
CA ASP A 322 3.31 -9.33 -4.65
C ASP A 322 2.08 -8.44 -4.94
N SER A 323 1.11 -8.96 -5.70
CA SER A 323 -0.14 -8.25 -6.01
C SER A 323 -0.99 -7.97 -4.76
N ILE A 324 -0.82 -8.74 -3.68
CA ILE A 324 -1.49 -8.46 -2.40
C ILE A 324 -1.08 -7.10 -1.81
N PHE A 325 0.12 -6.63 -2.15
CA PHE A 325 0.70 -5.35 -1.74
C PHE A 325 0.45 -4.22 -2.76
N LEU A 326 -0.39 -4.47 -3.76
CA LEU A 326 -0.63 -3.59 -4.91
C LEU A 326 0.64 -3.29 -5.74
N LEU A 327 1.60 -4.21 -5.76
CA LEU A 327 2.82 -4.13 -6.58
C LEU A 327 2.69 -4.86 -7.91
#